data_AF-A0AB37J6M5-F1
#
_entry.id   AF-A0AB37J6M5-F1
#
_cell.length_a   1.000
_cell.length_b   1.000
_cell.length_c   1.000
_cell.angle_alpha   90.00
_cell.angle_beta   90.00
_cell.angle_gamma   90.00
#
_symmetry.space_group_name_H-M   'P 1'
#
loop_
_entity.id
_entity.type
_entity.pdbx_description
1 polymer ?
#
loop_
_entity_poly.entity_id
_entity_poly.type
_entity_poly.pdbx_seq_one_letter_code
_entity_poly.pdbx_strand_id
1 'polypeptide(L)'
;MKTTIDGYNIIYDDYSDVLYVKERGKISDRGKPFEDDFIILRRNSQTGETVGLTLIDFCKLYRSNYFNDKKLPSPFSIALIDKIASRLDRGK
;
A
#
# COMPACT_ATOMS: atom_id res chain seq x y z
N MET A 1 -11.54 -1.72 -5.92
CA MET A 1 -11.93 -2.53 -4.72
C MET A 1 -11.78 -1.71 -3.44
N LYS A 2 -12.65 -1.89 -2.42
CA LYS A 2 -12.47 -1.35 -1.06
C LYS A 2 -12.65 -2.46 -0.02
N THR A 3 -11.73 -2.62 0.92
CA THR A 3 -11.81 -3.67 1.96
C THR A 3 -10.92 -3.34 3.17
N THR A 4 -10.97 -4.17 4.21
CA THR A 4 -10.07 -4.09 5.37
C THR A 4 -9.27 -5.39 5.49
N ILE A 5 -7.95 -5.28 5.65
CA ILE A 5 -7.03 -6.41 5.80
C ILE A 5 -6.03 -6.06 6.91
N ASP A 6 -5.91 -6.92 7.92
CA ASP A 6 -4.91 -6.83 9.01
C ASP A 6 -4.84 -5.45 9.68
N GLY A 7 -5.99 -4.83 9.93
CA GLY A 7 -6.08 -3.51 10.55
C GLY A 7 -5.92 -2.33 9.58
N TYR A 8 -5.66 -2.60 8.30
CA TYR A 8 -5.54 -1.59 7.25
C TYR A 8 -6.80 -1.51 6.38
N ASN A 9 -7.23 -0.30 6.09
CA ASN A 9 -8.16 0.00 5.00
C ASN A 9 -7.40 -0.01 3.68
N ILE A 10 -7.91 -0.79 2.73
CA ILE A 10 -7.33 -1.02 1.41
C ILE A 10 -8.29 -0.46 0.36
N ILE A 11 -7.78 0.41 -0.51
CA ILE A 11 -8.51 0.93 -1.65
C ILE A 11 -7.63 0.71 -2.88
N TYR A 12 -8.17 0.04 -3.89
CA TYR A 12 -7.50 -0.16 -5.16
C TYR A 12 -8.31 0.50 -6.27
N ASP A 13 -7.65 1.39 -7.01
CA ASP A 13 -8.11 1.98 -8.26
C ASP A 13 -7.50 1.18 -9.43
N ASP A 14 -8.35 0.45 -10.13
CA ASP A 14 -7.99 -0.45 -11.22
C ASP A 14 -7.69 0.28 -12.53
N TYR A 15 -8.28 1.44 -12.77
CA TYR A 15 -8.02 2.24 -13.96
C TYR A 15 -6.61 2.83 -13.93
N SER A 16 -6.17 3.29 -12.76
CA SER A 16 -4.86 3.94 -12.57
C SER A 16 -3.76 3.00 -12.08
N ASP A 17 -4.08 1.73 -11.76
CA ASP A 17 -3.20 0.77 -11.07
C ASP A 17 -2.57 1.35 -9.78
N VAL A 18 -3.41 1.96 -8.94
CA VAL A 18 -2.97 2.58 -7.68
C VAL A 18 -3.58 1.87 -6.48
N LEU A 19 -2.71 1.42 -5.58
CA LEU A 19 -3.10 0.82 -4.30
C LEU A 19 -2.86 1.79 -3.15
N TYR A 20 -3.92 2.10 -2.41
CA TYR A 20 -3.87 2.86 -1.16
C TYR A 20 -4.04 1.92 0.03
N VAL A 21 -3.10 1.99 0.97
CA VAL A 21 -3.10 1.23 2.23
C VAL A 21 -3.04 2.23 3.38
N LYS A 22 -4.01 2.21 4.31
CA LYS A 22 -4.03 3.09 5.47
C LYS A 22 -4.50 2.37 6.73
N GLU A 23 -3.78 2.49 7.83
CA GLU A 23 -4.18 1.96 9.11
C GLU A 23 -5.55 2.53 9.55
N ARG A 24 -6.42 1.66 10.07
CA ARG A 24 -7.79 2.01 10.43
C ARG A 24 -7.82 2.96 11.62
N GLY A 25 -8.67 3.98 11.55
CA GLY A 25 -8.83 4.95 12.63
C GLY A 25 -7.70 5.99 12.73
N LYS A 26 -6.63 5.86 11.94
CA LYS A 26 -5.55 6.85 11.91
C LYS A 26 -5.86 8.02 10.97
N ILE A 27 -5.51 9.20 11.42
CA ILE A 27 -5.46 10.43 10.61
C ILE A 27 -4.16 10.37 9.79
N SER A 28 -4.22 10.83 8.55
CA SER A 28 -3.06 10.85 7.64
C SER A 28 -3.08 12.14 6.83
N ASP A 29 -1.92 12.78 6.74
CA ASP A 29 -1.68 13.93 5.86
C ASP A 29 -1.09 13.50 4.51
N ARG A 30 -0.71 14.49 3.69
CA ARG A 30 0.00 14.26 2.40
C ARG A 30 1.23 13.39 2.65
N GLY A 31 1.37 12.36 1.83
CA GLY A 31 2.51 11.45 1.91
C GLY A 31 3.78 12.08 1.34
N LYS A 32 4.93 11.51 1.71
CA LYS A 32 6.23 11.82 1.09
C LYS A 32 6.67 10.64 0.23
N PRO A 33 7.31 10.89 -0.92
CA PRO A 33 7.95 9.82 -1.69
C PRO A 33 8.90 9.02 -0.80
N PHE A 34 8.91 7.71 -0.99
CA PHE A 34 9.97 6.83 -0.51
C PHE A 34 11.20 6.98 -1.42
N GLU A 35 12.30 6.30 -1.11
CA GLU A 35 13.51 6.32 -1.95
C GLU A 35 13.26 5.87 -3.40
N ASP A 36 12.14 5.18 -3.65
CA ASP A 36 11.65 4.83 -4.98
C ASP A 36 10.35 5.60 -5.31
N ASP A 37 10.25 6.12 -6.54
CA ASP A 37 9.13 6.97 -7.01
C ASP A 37 7.75 6.30 -6.99
N PHE A 38 7.71 4.98 -6.87
CA PHE A 38 6.47 4.19 -6.89
C PHE A 38 5.80 4.05 -5.53
N ILE A 39 6.52 4.32 -4.44
CA ILE A 39 6.01 4.17 -3.08
C ILE A 39 5.93 5.53 -2.42
N ILE A 40 4.74 5.90 -1.95
CA ILE A 40 4.54 7.13 -1.16
C ILE A 40 4.17 6.74 0.25
N LEU A 41 4.98 7.14 1.24
CA LEU A 41 4.71 6.90 2.64
C LEU A 41 3.77 7.95 3.21
N ARG A 42 2.69 7.49 3.83
CA ARG A 42 1.68 8.34 4.48
C ARG A 42 1.94 8.38 5.96
N ARG A 43 2.01 9.60 6.51
CA ARG A 43 2.29 9.82 7.92
C ARG A 43 1.11 10.41 8.65
N ASN A 44 1.00 10.08 9.93
CA ASN A 44 0.09 10.74 10.85
C ASN A 44 0.54 12.19 11.03
N SER A 45 -0.41 13.11 10.92
CA SER A 45 -0.18 14.55 11.00
C SER A 45 0.30 15.04 12.36
N GLN A 46 -0.11 14.33 13.41
CA GLN A 46 0.15 14.71 14.80
C GLN A 46 1.39 14.00 15.35
N THR A 47 1.58 12.72 15.04
CA THR A 47 2.66 11.91 15.62
C THR A 47 3.86 11.73 14.68
N GLY A 48 3.70 11.99 13.38
CA GLY A 48 4.73 11.76 12.38
C GLY A 48 4.97 10.28 12.02
N GLU A 49 4.25 9.36 12.66
CA GLU A 49 4.36 7.91 12.43
C GLU A 49 3.86 7.52 11.04
N THR A 50 4.49 6.54 10.41
CA THR A 50 3.99 5.96 9.17
C THR A 50 2.73 5.15 9.47
N VAL A 51 1.61 5.57 8.87
CA VAL A 51 0.28 4.96 9.06
C VAL A 51 -0.32 4.46 7.75
N GLY A 52 0.39 4.59 6.64
CA GLY A 52 -0.10 4.12 5.34
C GLY A 52 0.96 4.23 4.26
N LEU A 53 0.63 3.67 3.10
CA LEU A 53 1.40 3.85 1.87
C LEU A 53 0.49 3.94 0.65
N THR A 54 1.02 4.47 -0.45
CA THR A 54 0.42 4.42 -1.78
C THR A 54 1.43 3.77 -2.72
N LEU A 55 0.99 2.74 -3.46
CA LEU A 55 1.77 2.08 -4.50
C LEU A 55 1.21 2.48 -5.85
N ILE A 56 2.06 3.05 -6.69
CA ILE A 56 1.78 3.34 -8.09
C ILE A 56 2.27 2.15 -8.92
N ASP A 57 1.57 1.79 -10.00
CA ASP A 57 1.86 0.61 -10.82
C ASP A 57 1.79 -0.70 -10.00
N PHE A 58 0.84 -0.81 -9.06
CA PHE A 58 0.81 -1.89 -8.08
C PHE A 58 0.86 -3.29 -8.72
N CYS A 59 -0.06 -3.61 -9.63
CA CYS A 59 -0.14 -4.92 -10.26
C CYS A 59 1.11 -5.22 -11.09
N LYS A 60 1.68 -4.20 -11.76
CA LYS A 60 2.92 -4.34 -12.53
C LYS A 60 4.11 -4.66 -11.62
N LEU A 61 4.29 -3.91 -10.53
CA LEU A 61 5.36 -4.12 -9.55
C LEU A 61 5.23 -5.48 -8.85
N TYR A 62 4.00 -5.88 -8.52
CA TYR A 62 3.74 -7.17 -7.90
C TYR A 62 4.15 -8.33 -8.81
N ARG A 63 3.73 -8.30 -10.09
CA ARG A 63 4.05 -9.33 -11.08
C ARG A 63 5.53 -9.38 -11.47
N SER A 64 6.25 -8.27 -11.34
CA SER A 64 7.68 -8.22 -11.58
C SER A 64 8.52 -8.64 -10.37
N ASN A 65 7.91 -9.14 -9.29
CA ASN A 65 8.57 -9.50 -8.03
C ASN A 65 9.34 -8.35 -7.35
N TYR A 66 9.01 -7.09 -7.67
CA TYR A 66 9.74 -5.92 -7.17
C TYR A 66 9.88 -5.89 -5.64
N PHE A 67 8.82 -6.27 -4.91
CA PHE A 67 8.80 -6.22 -3.45
C PHE A 67 9.69 -7.27 -2.78
N ASN A 68 10.07 -8.34 -3.48
CA ASN A 68 11.02 -9.34 -2.97
C ASN A 68 12.44 -8.77 -2.90
N ASP A 69 12.80 -7.94 -3.87
CA ASP A 69 14.15 -7.38 -4.01
C ASP A 69 14.33 -6.09 -3.20
N LYS A 70 13.37 -5.16 -3.32
CA LYS A 70 13.50 -3.79 -2.80
C LYS A 70 13.12 -3.64 -1.33
N LYS A 71 12.45 -4.65 -0.76
CA LYS A 71 11.89 -4.69 0.61
C LYS A 71 10.92 -3.55 0.90
N LEU A 72 9.79 -3.89 1.50
CA LEU A 72 8.82 -2.87 1.93
C LEU A 72 9.29 -2.17 3.20
N PRO A 73 9.03 -0.86 3.33
CA PRO A 73 9.32 -0.14 4.56
C PRO A 73 8.39 -0.61 5.69
N SER A 74 8.94 -0.70 6.91
CA SER A 74 8.16 -0.99 8.12
C SER A 74 7.04 0.05 8.32
N PRO A 75 5.84 -0.36 8.77
CA PRO A 75 5.44 -1.70 9.24
C PRO A 75 4.86 -2.63 8.15
N PHE A 76 5.04 -2.30 6.87
CA PHE A 76 4.45 -3.06 5.77
C PHE A 76 5.29 -4.28 5.43
N SER A 77 4.64 -5.34 4.97
CA SER A 77 5.27 -6.63 4.69
C SER A 77 4.78 -7.22 3.37
N ILE A 78 5.59 -8.10 2.79
CA ILE A 78 5.22 -8.83 1.56
C ILE A 78 3.96 -9.67 1.79
N ALA A 79 3.82 -10.28 2.97
CA ALA A 79 2.64 -11.06 3.32
C ALA A 79 1.33 -10.23 3.27
N LEU A 80 1.37 -8.95 3.68
CA LEU A 80 0.23 -8.05 3.53
C LEU A 80 -0.08 -7.81 2.04
N ILE A 81 0.96 -7.58 1.22
CA ILE A 81 0.81 -7.36 -0.21
C ILE A 81 0.23 -8.59 -0.93
N ASP A 82 0.73 -9.79 -0.64
CA ASP A 82 0.20 -11.05 -1.20
C ASP A 82 -1.29 -11.25 -0.86
N LYS A 83 -1.67 -10.91 0.37
CA LYS A 83 -3.05 -10.99 0.82
C LYS A 83 -3.96 -9.98 0.12
N ILE A 84 -3.44 -8.81 -0.24
CA ILE A 84 -4.16 -7.83 -1.05
C ILE A 84 -4.29 -8.31 -2.49
N ALA A 85 -3.20 -8.75 -3.12
CA ALA A 85 -3.19 -9.25 -4.49
C ALA A 85 -4.16 -10.42 -4.70
N SER A 86 -4.13 -11.42 -3.80
CA SER A 86 -5.05 -12.56 -3.86
C SER A 86 -6.54 -12.19 -3.73
N ARG A 87 -6.87 -11.06 -3.09
CA ARG A 87 -8.24 -10.53 -3.03
C ARG A 87 -8.65 -9.84 -4.32
N LEU A 88 -7.72 -9.17 -4.99
CA LEU A 88 -7.98 -8.51 -6.29
C LEU A 88 -8.23 -9.53 -7.40
N ASP A 89 -7.48 -10.63 -7.41
CA ASP A 89 -7.65 -11.70 -8.42
C ASP A 89 -8.99 -12.43 -8.29
N ARG A 90 -9.54 -12.54 -7.07
CA ARG A 90 -10.86 -13.16 -6.84
C ARG A 90 -12.05 -12.24 -7.18
N GLY A 91 -11.79 -10.96 -7.43
CA GLY A 91 -12.81 -9.96 -7.76
C GLY A 91 -12.97 -9.73 -9.27
N LYS A 92 -12.26 -10.50 -10.10
CA LYS A 92 -12.39 -10.52 -11.56
C LYS A 92 -13.24 -11.69 -12.03
#